data_AF-A0AAV4BHW1-F1
#
_entry.id   AF-A0AAV4BHW1-F1
#
_cell.length_a   1.000
_cell.length_b   1.000
_cell.length_c   1.000
_cell.angle_alpha   90.00
_cell.angle_beta   90.00
_cell.angle_gamma   90.00
#
_symmetry.space_group_name_H-M   'P 1'
#
loop_
_entity.id
_entity.type
_entity.pdbx_description
1 polymer ?
#
loop_
_entity_poly.entity_id
_entity_poly.type
_entity_poly.pdbx_seq_one_letter_code
_entity_poly.pdbx_strand_id
1 'polypeptide(L)'
;MKDKGYDATGTLRANCLNQCLWEGVDSMKKMKRGTMDHPLNADENIILLCWNDNSVVTLGFTKHGISPLKNVQRFSQSEKRHIQVPCPDAVIRYKKHMGGTDRMDQNIVNYRVHIRIKKWWWPLFVFCLNTSTHNVWCSTESQLQPSGEASTTLVF
;
A
#
# COMPACT_ATOMS: atom_id res chain seq x y z
N MET A 1 16.81 5.36 9.87
CA MET A 1 15.77 5.75 8.88
C MET A 1 15.20 7.12 9.25
N LYS A 2 14.71 7.27 10.48
CA LYS A 2 14.37 8.57 11.09
C LYS A 2 15.54 9.56 11.15
N ASP A 3 16.75 9.11 11.47
CA ASP A 3 17.94 9.99 11.54
C ASP A 3 18.32 10.61 10.19
N LYS A 4 17.80 10.06 9.09
CA LYS A 4 17.97 10.58 7.72
C LYS A 4 16.75 11.37 7.24
N GLY A 5 15.74 11.58 8.09
CA GLY A 5 14.49 12.28 7.75
C GLY A 5 13.50 11.47 6.91
N TYR A 6 13.71 10.15 6.76
CA TYR A 6 12.84 9.30 5.96
C TYR A 6 11.85 8.53 6.82
N ASP A 7 10.59 8.57 6.39
CA ASP A 7 9.50 7.77 6.92
C ASP A 7 9.29 6.53 6.05
N ALA A 8 9.01 5.39 6.67
CA ALA A 8 8.68 4.16 5.98
C ALA A 8 7.36 3.57 6.49
N THR A 9 6.61 2.99 5.55
CA THR A 9 5.40 2.21 5.79
C THR A 9 5.44 0.99 4.88
N GLY A 10 5.27 -0.20 5.42
CA GLY A 10 5.30 -1.43 4.63
C GLY A 10 4.53 -2.56 5.28
N THR A 11 4.17 -3.55 4.46
CA THR A 11 3.64 -4.82 4.96
C THR A 11 4.77 -5.75 5.33
N LEU A 12 4.59 -6.48 6.42
CA LEU A 12 5.54 -7.47 6.91
C LEU A 12 4.90 -8.85 6.79
N ARG A 13 5.67 -9.82 6.26
CA ARG A 13 5.21 -11.22 6.23
C ARG A 13 5.34 -11.83 7.62
N ALA A 14 4.41 -12.70 7.97
CA ALA A 14 4.41 -13.43 9.24
C ALA A 14 5.74 -14.15 9.51
N ASN A 15 6.33 -14.77 8.48
CA ASN A 15 7.61 -15.48 8.57
C ASN A 15 8.83 -14.58 8.86
N CYS A 16 8.67 -13.25 8.79
CA CYS A 16 9.72 -12.29 9.12
C CYS A 16 9.65 -11.83 10.59
N LEU A 17 8.59 -12.19 11.32
CA LEU A 17 8.26 -11.66 12.64
C LEU A 17 8.58 -12.66 13.76
N ASN A 18 9.61 -13.49 13.58
CA ASN A 18 9.96 -14.74 14.30
C ASN A 18 9.78 -14.80 15.84
N GLN A 19 9.50 -13.70 16.54
CA GLN A 19 9.15 -13.65 17.97
C GLN A 19 8.43 -12.35 18.41
N CYS A 20 8.07 -11.44 17.49
CA CYS A 20 7.71 -10.06 17.84
C CYS A 20 6.20 -9.82 18.05
N LEU A 21 5.38 -10.88 18.02
CA LEU A 21 3.93 -10.80 18.15
C LEU A 21 3.52 -11.47 19.47
N TRP A 22 3.07 -10.66 20.44
CA TRP A 22 2.69 -11.09 21.79
C TRP A 22 1.56 -12.13 21.79
N GLU A 23 0.64 -12.02 20.82
CA GLU A 23 -0.27 -13.08 20.43
C GLU A 23 0.00 -13.42 18.98
N GLY A 24 0.60 -14.58 18.69
CA GLY A 24 0.98 -14.97 17.34
C GLY A 24 -0.14 -14.78 16.32
N VAL A 25 0.22 -14.59 15.04
CA VAL A 25 -0.71 -14.37 13.91
C VAL A 25 -1.90 -15.34 13.91
N ASP A 26 -1.71 -16.56 14.41
CA ASP A 26 -2.72 -17.61 14.48
C ASP A 26 -3.80 -17.39 15.56
N SER A 27 -3.49 -16.68 16.64
CA SER A 27 -4.47 -16.23 17.63
C SER A 27 -5.35 -15.13 17.04
N MET A 28 -4.73 -14.17 16.34
CA MET A 28 -5.43 -13.08 15.66
C MET A 28 -6.41 -13.56 14.57
N LYS A 29 -6.11 -14.66 13.87
CA LYS A 29 -7.04 -15.28 12.91
C LYS A 29 -8.34 -15.79 13.55
N LYS A 30 -8.29 -16.19 14.83
CA LYS A 30 -9.45 -16.69 15.58
C LYS A 30 -10.29 -15.56 16.17
N MET A 31 -9.75 -14.35 16.23
CA MET A 31 -10.45 -13.18 16.74
C MET A 31 -11.48 -12.65 15.74
N LYS A 32 -12.41 -11.84 16.25
CA LYS A 32 -13.43 -11.20 15.42
C LYS A 32 -12.77 -10.35 14.33
N ARG A 33 -13.40 -10.29 13.17
CA ARG A 33 -12.97 -9.40 12.08
C ARG A 33 -12.98 -7.95 12.54
N GLY A 34 -11.91 -7.22 12.23
CA GLY A 34 -11.66 -5.86 12.69
C GLY A 34 -10.87 -5.76 14.00
N THR A 35 -10.55 -6.89 14.65
CA THR A 35 -9.66 -6.87 15.80
C THR A 35 -8.25 -6.45 15.37
N MET A 36 -7.62 -5.72 16.26
CA MET A 36 -6.37 -5.03 16.04
C MET A 36 -5.46 -5.25 17.24
N ASP A 37 -4.20 -5.57 16.97
CA ASP A 37 -3.19 -5.74 18.00
C ASP A 37 -1.93 -4.93 17.64
N HIS A 38 -1.28 -4.42 18.68
CA HIS A 38 -0.14 -3.50 18.59
C HIS A 38 0.98 -3.91 19.53
N PRO A 39 1.85 -4.83 19.08
CA PRO A 39 3.18 -4.92 19.64
C PRO A 39 3.88 -3.58 19.39
N LEU A 40 4.03 -2.77 20.43
CA LEU A 40 5.10 -1.78 20.43
C LEU A 40 6.40 -2.58 20.45
N ASN A 41 7.19 -2.46 19.40
CA ASN A 41 8.54 -3.01 19.42
C ASN A 41 9.35 -2.15 20.41
N ALA A 42 10.12 -2.79 21.29
CA ALA A 42 10.84 -2.13 22.37
C ALA A 42 11.91 -1.13 21.87
N ASP A 43 12.27 -1.19 20.59
CA ASP A 43 13.04 -0.17 19.90
C ASP A 43 12.09 0.91 19.36
N GLU A 44 11.93 1.98 20.14
CA GLU A 44 10.96 3.10 20.10
C GLU A 44 10.67 3.79 18.75
N ASN A 45 11.28 3.32 17.65
CA ASN A 45 11.22 3.95 16.35
C ASN A 45 10.26 3.31 15.34
N ILE A 46 9.88 2.04 15.49
CA ILE A 46 9.02 1.32 14.53
C ILE A 46 7.83 0.71 15.26
N ILE A 47 6.62 1.08 14.83
CA ILE A 47 5.37 0.55 15.37
C ILE A 47 4.88 -0.58 14.47
N LEU A 48 4.55 -1.71 15.10
CA LEU A 48 3.90 -2.83 14.43
C LEU A 48 2.39 -2.80 14.69
N LEU A 49 1.63 -3.06 13.64
CA LEU A 49 0.18 -3.14 13.67
C LEU A 49 -0.24 -4.45 13.02
N CYS A 50 -0.97 -5.28 13.75
CA CYS A 50 -1.67 -6.43 13.22
C CYS A 50 -3.16 -6.12 13.12
N TRP A 51 -3.73 -6.30 11.93
CA TRP A 51 -5.15 -6.07 11.68
C TRP A 51 -5.78 -7.30 11.04
N ASN A 52 -6.87 -7.81 11.62
CA ASN A 52 -7.57 -8.97 11.11
C ASN A 52 -8.73 -8.57 10.19
N ASP A 53 -8.59 -8.82 8.88
CA ASP A 53 -9.67 -8.62 7.89
C ASP A 53 -10.20 -9.98 7.38
N ASN A 54 -10.05 -10.28 6.07
CA ASN A 54 -10.21 -11.65 5.56
C ASN A 54 -8.99 -12.53 5.91
N SER A 55 -7.83 -11.89 6.04
CA SER A 55 -6.59 -12.46 6.54
C SER A 55 -5.93 -11.44 7.47
N VAL A 56 -5.04 -11.93 8.33
CA VAL A 56 -4.27 -11.05 9.22
C VAL A 56 -3.20 -10.34 8.38
N VAL A 57 -3.24 -9.01 8.43
CA VAL A 57 -2.26 -8.13 7.80
C VAL A 57 -1.39 -7.53 8.88
N THR A 58 -0.07 -7.69 8.74
CA THR A 58 0.91 -7.00 9.60
C THR A 58 1.54 -5.84 8.85
N LEU A 59 1.50 -4.66 9.46
CA LEU A 59 2.08 -3.42 8.97
C LEU A 59 3.14 -2.93 9.94
N GLY A 60 4.26 -2.46 9.38
CA GLY A 60 5.26 -1.69 10.11
C GLY A 60 5.27 -0.26 9.61
N PHE A 61 5.26 0.72 10.53
CA PHE A 61 5.35 2.13 10.19
C PHE A 61 6.13 2.93 11.23
N THR A 62 6.71 4.04 10.78
CA THR A 62 7.66 4.85 11.56
C THR A 62 7.04 6.11 12.17
N LYS A 63 6.08 6.74 11.48
CA LYS A 63 5.50 8.06 11.85
C LYS A 63 3.98 8.07 11.97
N HIS A 64 3.31 7.09 11.37
CA HIS A 64 1.85 7.09 11.38
C HIS A 64 1.34 6.58 12.73
N GLY A 65 0.23 7.14 13.19
CA GLY A 65 -0.47 6.67 14.37
C GLY A 65 -1.50 5.62 14.02
N ILE A 66 -1.93 4.89 15.03
CA ILE A 66 -3.06 3.94 14.97
C ILE A 66 -4.38 4.70 14.91
N SER A 67 -4.42 5.86 15.57
CA SER A 67 -5.55 6.78 15.62
C SER A 67 -5.42 7.85 14.51
N PRO A 68 -6.53 8.26 13.86
CA PRO A 68 -7.91 7.85 14.10
C PRO A 68 -8.29 6.52 13.46
N LEU A 69 -9.14 5.74 14.13
CA LEU A 69 -9.81 4.60 13.51
C LEU A 69 -10.89 5.11 12.56
N LYS A 70 -10.93 4.57 11.34
CA LYS A 70 -11.94 4.87 10.34
C LYS A 70 -12.71 3.60 10.03
N ASN A 71 -14.04 3.69 9.99
CA ASN A 71 -14.86 2.57 9.56
C ASN A 71 -14.80 2.48 8.03
N VAL A 72 -14.42 1.30 7.53
CA VAL A 72 -14.34 1.03 6.10
C VAL A 72 -15.35 -0.04 5.75
N GLN A 73 -16.14 0.21 4.70
CA GLN A 73 -17.06 -0.80 4.17
C GLN A 73 -16.27 -1.90 3.45
N ARG A 74 -16.47 -3.14 3.90
CA ARG A 74 -15.85 -4.33 3.31
C ARG A 74 -16.88 -5.42 3.14
N PHE A 75 -16.80 -6.13 2.02
CA PHE A 75 -17.64 -7.31 1.80
C PHE A 75 -17.17 -8.45 2.71
N SER A 76 -18.11 -9.09 3.39
CA SER A 76 -17.88 -10.30 4.18
C SER A 76 -18.42 -11.51 3.46
N GLN A 77 -17.56 -12.49 3.18
CA GLN A 77 -17.98 -13.74 2.57
C GLN A 77 -18.83 -14.59 3.53
N SER A 78 -18.56 -14.52 4.85
CA SER A 78 -19.33 -15.26 5.86
C SER A 78 -20.76 -14.74 5.99
N GLU A 79 -20.95 -13.42 5.98
CA GLU A 79 -22.26 -12.78 6.11
C GLU A 79 -22.91 -12.42 4.75
N LYS A 80 -22.20 -12.68 3.64
CA LYS A 80 -22.57 -12.31 2.25
C LYS A 80 -23.07 -10.87 2.07
N ARG A 81 -22.58 -9.95 2.90
CA ARG A 81 -22.99 -8.54 2.92
C ARG A 81 -21.81 -7.62 3.18
N HIS A 82 -22.01 -6.33 2.89
CA HIS A 82 -21.06 -5.30 3.29
C HIS A 82 -21.20 -5.01 4.78
N ILE A 83 -20.09 -5.12 5.50
CA ILE A 83 -19.98 -4.80 6.92
C ILE A 83 -19.05 -3.60 7.12
N GLN A 84 -19.33 -2.82 8.16
CA GLN A 84 -18.45 -1.74 8.61
C GLN A 84 -17.36 -2.36 9.50
N VAL A 85 -16.11 -2.32 9.03
CA VAL A 85 -14.96 -2.82 9.80
C VAL A 85 -14.12 -1.64 10.26
N PRO A 86 -13.78 -1.54 11.56
CA PRO A 86 -12.85 -0.53 12.03
C PRO A 86 -11.47 -0.79 11.40
N CYS A 87 -10.93 0.22 10.74
CA CYS A 87 -9.67 0.17 10.01
C CYS A 87 -8.74 1.29 10.48
N PRO A 88 -7.50 0.97 10.85
CA PRO A 88 -6.50 1.97 11.23
C PRO A 88 -6.14 2.91 10.08
N ASP A 89 -5.90 4.19 10.40
CA ASP A 89 -5.50 5.18 9.40
C ASP A 89 -4.19 4.78 8.68
N ALA A 90 -3.28 4.11 9.39
CA ALA A 90 -2.06 3.56 8.81
C ALA A 90 -2.33 2.58 7.65
N VAL A 91 -3.32 1.69 7.80
CA VAL A 91 -3.72 0.74 6.73
C VAL A 91 -4.29 1.51 5.53
N ILE A 92 -5.12 2.51 5.79
CA ILE A 92 -5.77 3.31 4.74
C ILE A 92 -4.73 4.11 3.95
N ARG A 93 -3.79 4.76 4.65
CA ARG A 93 -2.70 5.50 4.02
C ARG A 93 -1.79 4.58 3.23
N TYR A 94 -1.43 3.42 3.80
CA TYR A 94 -0.66 2.43 3.07
C TYR A 94 -1.37 2.06 1.77
N LYS A 95 -2.64 1.66 1.83
CA LYS A 95 -3.41 1.30 0.63
C LYS A 95 -3.57 2.45 -0.38
N LYS A 96 -3.66 3.70 0.08
CA LYS A 96 -3.79 4.88 -0.81
C LYS A 96 -2.52 5.14 -1.63
N HIS A 97 -1.35 4.97 -1.02
CA HIS A 97 -0.06 5.22 -1.67
C HIS A 97 0.53 3.94 -2.28
N MET A 98 0.01 2.78 -1.89
CA MET A 98 0.30 1.50 -2.53
C MET A 98 -0.24 1.52 -3.97
N GLY A 99 0.57 1.03 -4.91
CA GLY A 99 0.17 0.89 -6.31
C GLY A 99 0.61 2.01 -7.25
N GLY A 100 1.43 2.97 -6.80
CA GLY A 100 2.06 3.93 -7.73
C GLY A 100 2.88 3.22 -8.82
N THR A 101 3.69 2.24 -8.43
CA THR A 101 4.47 1.40 -9.36
C THR A 101 3.58 0.48 -10.20
N ASP A 102 2.58 -0.16 -9.60
CA ASP A 102 1.68 -1.07 -10.33
C ASP A 102 0.87 -0.33 -11.41
N ARG A 103 0.46 0.91 -11.12
CA ARG A 103 -0.20 1.79 -12.10
C ARG A 103 0.74 2.17 -13.23
N MET A 104 1.98 2.52 -12.93
CA MET A 104 2.99 2.79 -13.96
C MET A 104 3.16 1.56 -14.86
N ASP A 105 3.32 0.37 -14.28
CA ASP A 105 3.47 -0.87 -15.05
C ASP A 105 2.24 -1.15 -15.91
N GLN A 106 1.03 -1.00 -15.36
CA GLN A 106 -0.22 -1.14 -16.10
C GLN A 106 -0.31 -0.15 -17.28
N ASN A 107 0.05 1.12 -17.06
CA ASN A 107 0.07 2.13 -18.10
C ASN A 107 1.09 1.81 -19.19
N ILE A 108 2.30 1.40 -18.80
CA ILE A 108 3.33 0.94 -19.73
C ILE A 108 2.81 -0.24 -20.55
N VAL A 109 2.16 -1.23 -19.93
CA VAL A 109 1.60 -2.40 -20.63
C VAL A 109 0.49 -2.01 -21.61
N ASN A 110 -0.36 -1.04 -21.25
CA ASN A 110 -1.47 -0.58 -22.10
C ASN A 110 -0.98 0.20 -23.33
N TYR A 111 0.05 1.03 -23.17
CA TYR A 111 0.54 1.92 -24.24
C TYR A 111 1.82 1.45 -24.92
N ARG A 112 2.42 0.32 -24.52
CA ARG A 112 3.65 -0.18 -25.15
C ARG A 112 3.41 -0.65 -26.58
N VAL A 113 4.33 -0.29 -27.45
CA VAL A 113 4.44 -0.87 -28.80
C VAL A 113 5.06 -2.26 -28.68
N HIS A 114 4.34 -3.28 -29.15
CA HIS A 114 4.77 -4.68 -29.04
C HIS A 114 5.78 -5.05 -30.14
N ILE A 115 7.07 -4.79 -29.90
CA ILE A 115 8.17 -5.16 -30.81
C ILE A 115 8.91 -6.38 -30.24
N ARG A 116 8.83 -7.52 -30.92
CA ARG A 116 9.50 -8.76 -30.53
C ARG A 116 10.89 -8.83 -31.17
N ILE A 117 11.95 -8.80 -30.35
CA ILE A 117 13.34 -8.96 -30.79
C ILE A 117 14.02 -10.03 -29.92
N LYS A 118 14.88 -10.85 -30.53
CA LYS A 118 15.61 -11.94 -29.84
C LYS A 118 16.82 -11.48 -28.99
N LYS A 119 17.10 -10.18 -28.94
CA LYS A 119 18.26 -9.62 -28.21
C LYS A 119 17.90 -9.43 -26.74
N TRP A 120 18.70 -9.98 -25.82
CA TRP A 120 18.44 -9.94 -24.37
C TRP A 120 18.37 -8.52 -23.78
N TRP A 121 19.09 -7.55 -24.36
CA TRP A 121 19.09 -6.17 -23.90
C TRP A 121 17.90 -5.37 -24.40
N TRP A 122 17.20 -5.83 -25.44
CA TRP A 122 16.10 -5.09 -26.07
C TRP A 122 14.96 -4.76 -25.10
N PRO A 123 14.47 -5.70 -24.25
CA PRO A 123 13.46 -5.38 -23.25
C PRO A 123 13.88 -4.28 -22.27
N LEU A 124 15.17 -4.20 -21.90
CA LEU A 124 15.69 -3.17 -21.00
C LEU A 124 15.64 -1.79 -21.67
N PHE A 125 16.11 -1.71 -22.93
CA PHE A 125 16.07 -0.47 -23.71
C PHE A 125 14.64 0.06 -23.90
N VAL A 126 13.71 -0.83 -24.29
CA VAL A 126 12.30 -0.47 -24.48
C VAL A 126 11.64 -0.07 -23.16
N PHE A 127 11.96 -0.72 -22.05
CA PHE A 127 11.48 -0.35 -20.73
C PHE A 127 11.89 1.09 -20.33
N CYS A 128 13.14 1.48 -20.59
CA CYS A 128 13.61 2.84 -20.33
C CYS A 128 12.84 3.88 -21.15
N LEU A 129 12.58 3.61 -22.43
CA LEU A 129 11.78 4.49 -23.28
C LEU A 129 10.34 4.63 -22.79
N ASN A 130 9.68 3.51 -22.49
CA ASN A 130 8.29 3.51 -22.00
C ASN A 130 8.15 4.21 -20.64
N THR A 131 9.14 4.05 -19.76
CA THR A 131 9.16 4.75 -18.47
C THR A 131 9.37 6.25 -18.65
N SER A 132 10.25 6.63 -19.60
CA SER A 132 10.50 8.04 -19.90
C SER A 132 9.26 8.73 -20.46
N THR A 133 8.55 8.10 -21.40
CA THR A 133 7.30 8.64 -21.95
C THR A 133 6.21 8.75 -20.89
N HIS A 134 6.08 7.75 -20.01
CA HIS A 134 5.17 7.81 -18.87
C HIS A 134 5.50 8.98 -17.92
N ASN A 135 6.76 9.19 -17.59
CA ASN A 135 7.19 10.29 -16.71
C ASN A 135 6.94 11.67 -17.34
N VAL A 136 7.17 11.81 -18.64
CA VAL A 136 6.85 13.05 -19.39
C VAL A 136 5.35 13.33 -19.30
N TRP A 137 4.51 12.33 -19.56
CA TRP A 137 3.05 12.45 -19.47
C TRP A 137 2.58 12.88 -18.07
N CYS A 138 3.06 12.22 -17.01
CA CYS A 138 2.71 12.60 -15.64
C CYS A 138 3.15 14.03 -15.29
N SER A 139 4.30 14.46 -15.82
CA SER A 139 4.79 15.81 -15.63
C SER A 139 3.92 16.85 -16.35
N THR A 140 3.53 16.57 -17.60
CA THR A 140 2.65 17.47 -18.37
C THR A 140 1.27 17.60 -17.73
N GLU A 141 0.67 16.49 -17.29
CA GLU A 141 -0.62 16.49 -16.58
C GLU A 141 -0.57 17.35 -15.30
N SER A 142 0.54 17.26 -14.55
CA SER A 142 0.73 18.07 -13.35
C SER A 142 0.84 19.57 -13.64
N GLN A 143 1.36 19.96 -14.81
CA GLN A 143 1.43 21.37 -15.23
C GLN A 143 0.09 21.89 -15.78
N LEU A 144 -0.74 21.00 -16.35
CA LEU A 144 -2.06 21.32 -16.90
C LEU A 144 -3.15 21.45 -15.82
N GLN A 145 -2.87 21.13 -14.56
CA GLN A 145 -3.72 21.41 -13.41
C GLN A 145 -3.24 22.68 -12.66
N PRO A 146 -3.49 23.90 -13.16
CA PRO A 146 -3.21 25.11 -12.41
C PRO A 146 -4.16 25.26 -11.21
N SER A 147 -3.60 25.77 -10.12
CA SER A 147 -4.12 25.98 -8.77
C SER A 147 -5.43 26.79 -8.66
N GLY A 148 -6.55 26.29 -9.17
CA GLY A 148 -7.78 27.10 -9.24
C GLY A 148 -9.14 26.41 -9.16
N GLU A 149 -9.27 25.10 -9.41
CA GLU A 149 -10.60 24.46 -9.32
C GLU A 149 -10.61 23.23 -8.42
N ALA A 150 -11.35 23.38 -7.33
CA ALA A 150 -11.65 22.34 -6.37
C ALA A 150 -12.43 21.19 -7.04
N SER A 151 -12.05 19.97 -6.68
CA SER A 151 -12.82 18.73 -6.83
C SER A 151 -13.28 18.37 -8.24
N THR A 152 -12.45 17.61 -8.95
CA THR A 152 -12.95 16.35 -9.52
C THR A 152 -11.87 15.29 -9.35
N THR A 153 -12.17 14.38 -8.43
CA THR A 153 -11.51 13.10 -8.26
C THR A 153 -11.49 12.36 -9.61
N LEU A 154 -10.42 12.49 -10.39
CA LEU A 154 -10.05 11.49 -11.39
C LEU A 154 -8.96 10.62 -10.78
N VAL A 155 -9.42 9.72 -9.92
CA VAL A 155 -8.67 8.50 -9.64
C VAL A 155 -8.91 7.60 -10.85
N PHE A 156 -7.95 7.59 -11.77
CA PHE A 156 -7.68 6.42 -12.59
C PHE A 156 -6.47 5.72 -11.95
#